data_AF-A0A6M0B4R6-F1
#
_entry.id   AF-A0A6M0B4R6-F1
#
_cell.length_a   1.000
_cell.length_b   1.000
_cell.length_c   1.000
_cell.angle_alpha   90.00
_cell.angle_beta   90.00
_cell.angle_gamma   90.00
#
_symmetry.space_group_name_H-M   'P 1'
#
loop_
_entity.id
_entity.type
_entity.pdbx_description
1 polymer ?
#
loop_
_entity_poly.entity_id
_entity_poly.type
_entity_poly.pdbx_seq_one_letter_code
_entity_poly.pdbx_strand_id
1 'polypeptide(L)' 'DSYLRQQNPEWGVRNLEDVVEVASNHNLILEKTYQMPANNLSLVFKHT' A
#
# COMPACT_ATOMS: atom_id res chain seq x y z
N ASP A 1 -9.77 -8.44 -17.10
CA ASP A 1 -9.13 -7.94 -15.87
C ASP A 1 -10.02 -8.07 -14.63
N SER A 2 -10.68 -9.21 -14.41
CA SER A 2 -11.73 -9.33 -13.37
C SER A 2 -11.51 -10.48 -12.38
N TYR A 3 -10.47 -11.29 -12.57
CA TYR A 3 -10.26 -12.50 -11.78
C TYR A 3 -9.74 -12.23 -10.35
N LEU A 4 -8.88 -11.23 -10.17
CA LEU A 4 -8.27 -10.95 -8.85
C LEU A 4 -9.27 -10.35 -7.86
N ARG A 5 -10.13 -9.41 -8.29
CA ARG A 5 -11.20 -8.84 -7.45
C ARG A 5 -12.31 -9.83 -7.13
N GLN A 6 -12.53 -10.85 -7.96
CA GLN A 6 -13.54 -11.89 -7.72
C GLN A 6 -13.14 -12.85 -6.59
N GLN A 7 -11.84 -13.10 -6.41
CA GLN A 7 -11.36 -13.97 -5.35
C GLN A 7 -11.24 -13.26 -4.00
N ASN A 8 -10.91 -11.96 -4.02
CA ASN A 8 -10.94 -11.17 -2.80
C ASN A 8 -11.26 -9.70 -3.15
N PRO A 9 -12.40 -9.14 -2.69
CA PRO A 9 -12.75 -7.74 -2.96
C PRO A 9 -11.75 -6.76 -2.34
N GLU A 10 -10.96 -7.22 -1.37
CA GLU A 10 -9.86 -6.46 -0.78
C GLU A 10 -8.61 -6.39 -1.67
N TRP A 11 -8.49 -7.27 -2.66
CA TRP A 11 -7.36 -7.30 -3.58
C TRP A 11 -7.65 -6.44 -4.81
N GLY A 12 -7.10 -5.24 -4.79
CA GLY A 12 -7.04 -4.32 -5.91
C GLY A 12 -5.89 -3.34 -5.70
N VAL A 13 -5.52 -2.60 -6.75
CA VAL A 13 -4.59 -1.48 -6.61
C VAL A 13 -5.21 -0.49 -5.60
N ARG A 14 -4.57 -0.34 -4.45
CA ARG A 14 -4.93 0.65 -3.42
C ARG A 14 -4.11 1.90 -3.65
N ASN A 15 -4.72 3.05 -3.41
CA ASN A 15 -3.97 4.29 -3.48
C ASN A 15 -2.97 4.32 -2.31
N LEU A 16 -1.81 4.90 -2.57
CA LEU A 16 -0.78 5.12 -1.56
C LEU A 16 -1.36 5.86 -0.35
N GLU A 17 -2.24 6.82 -0.59
CA GLU A 17 -2.93 7.63 0.42
C GLU A 17 -3.73 6.78 1.41
N ASP A 18 -4.53 5.82 0.93
CA ASP A 18 -5.31 4.91 1.79
C ASP A 18 -4.39 4.07 2.69
N VAL A 19 -3.26 3.60 2.14
CA VAL A 19 -2.28 2.80 2.89
C VAL A 19 -1.58 3.64 3.96
N VAL A 20 -1.28 4.90 3.66
CA VAL A 20 -0.66 5.85 4.60
C VAL A 20 -1.62 6.26 5.71
N GLU A 21 -2.90 6.45 5.40
CA GLU A 21 -3.93 6.75 6.39
C GLU A 21 -4.11 5.59 7.39
N VAL A 22 -4.22 4.36 6.86
CA VAL A 22 -4.30 3.15 7.71
C VAL A 22 -3.03 2.99 8.54
N ALA A 23 -1.85 3.23 7.97
CA ALA A 23 -0.58 3.16 8.71
C ALA A 23 -0.53 4.20 9.83
N SER A 24 -0.97 5.44 9.56
CA SER A 24 -1.00 6.52 10.55
C SER A 24 -1.88 6.17 11.76
N ASN A 25 -3.01 5.50 11.53
CA ASN A 25 -3.88 5.00 12.62
C ASN A 25 -3.22 3.92 13.50
N HIS A 26 -2.14 3.29 13.01
CA HIS A 26 -1.38 2.26 13.73
C HIS A 26 -0.03 2.77 14.23
N ASN A 27 0.18 4.08 14.34
CA ASN A 27 1.46 4.71 14.73
C ASN A 27 2.63 4.38 13.78
N LEU A 28 2.31 4.03 12.53
CA LEU A 28 3.27 3.77 11.47
C LEU A 28 3.34 4.98 10.55
N ILE A 29 4.50 5.63 10.52
CA ILE A 29 4.75 6.81 9.68
C ILE A 29 5.47 6.35 8.42
N LEU A 30 5.00 6.78 7.26
CA LEU A 30 5.68 6.53 5.99
C LEU A 30 7.03 7.26 5.99
N GLU A 31 8.12 6.50 6.03
CA GLU A 31 9.48 7.03 6.08
C GLU A 31 10.04 7.20 4.67
N LYS A 32 9.88 6.20 3.80
CA LYS A 32 10.40 6.23 2.42
C LYS A 32 9.52 5.46 1.44
N THR A 33 9.54 5.92 0.19
CA THR A 33 8.92 5.24 -0.94
C THR A 33 9.98 4.93 -2.00
N TYR A 34 10.08 3.66 -2.40
CA TYR A 34 11.01 3.21 -3.43
C TYR A 34 10.26 2.75 -4.67
N GLN A 35 10.66 3.28 -5.81
CA GLN A 35 10.18 2.82 -7.12
C GLN A 35 10.90 1.52 -7.47
N MET A 36 10.15 0.50 -7.88
CA MET A 36 10.67 -0.79 -8.31
C MET A 36 10.26 -1.09 -9.77
N PRO A 37 11.03 -1.92 -10.49
CA PRO A 37 10.68 -2.32 -11.85
C PRO A 37 9.30 -2.99 -11.90
N ALA A 38 8.64 -2.86 -13.07
CA ALA A 38 7.28 -3.31 -13.33
C ALA A 38 6.16 -2.56 -12.55
N ASN A 39 6.26 -1.23 -12.45
CA ASN A 39 5.27 -0.34 -11.81
C ASN A 39 4.99 -0.68 -10.34
N ASN A 40 6.00 -1.21 -9.64
CA ASN A 40 5.88 -1.59 -8.25
C ASN A 40 6.36 -0.45 -7.34
N LEU A 41 5.69 -0.28 -6.20
CA LEU A 41 6.05 0.69 -5.17
C LEU A 41 6.34 -0.06 -3.87
N SER A 42 7.53 0.15 -3.31
CA SER A 42 7.88 -0.32 -1.97
C SER A 42 7.73 0.82 -0.98
N LEU A 43 6.89 0.63 0.04
CA LEU A 43 6.63 1.61 1.09
C LEU A 43 7.30 1.16 2.39
N VAL A 44 8.18 1.99 2.93
CA VAL A 44 8.87 1.74 4.19
C VAL A 44 8.19 2.58 5.26
N PHE A 45 7.58 1.91 6.22
CA PHE A 45 6.96 2.52 7.38
C PHE A 45 7.85 2.33 8.60
N LYS A 46 7.90 3.35 9.45
CA LYS A 46 8.59 3.32 10.73
C LYS A 46 7.58 3.43 11.86
N HIS A 47 7.69 2.54 12.83
CA HIS A 47 6.94 2.63 14.07
C HIS A 47 7.56 3.72 14.95
N THR A 48 6.73 4.61 15.48
CA THR A 48 7.15 5.63 16.45
C THR A 48 6.87 5.17 17.88
#